data_AF-A0A350XV24-F1
#
_entry.id   AF-A0A350XV24-F1
#
_cell.length_a   1.000
_cell.length_b   1.000
_cell.length_c   1.000
_cell.angle_alpha   90.00
_cell.angle_beta   90.00
_cell.angle_gamma   90.00
#
_symmetry.space_group_name_H-M   'P 1'
#
loop_
_entity.id
_entity.type
_entity.pdbx_description
1 polymer ?
#
loop_
_entity_poly.entity_id
_entity_poly.type
_entity_poly.pdbx_seq_one_letter_code
_entity_poly.pdbx_strand_id
1 'polypeptide(L)' 'MVKIEELKNYTIPYCGNKRIQPYGDLVIFDGESRKTVKIKDEGAKQYFTFNRKKYYICNAGSLYSPKFVIL' A
#
# COMPACT_ATOMS: atom_id res chain seq x y z
N MET A 1 0.33 -17.47 0.85
CA MET A 1 -0.15 -16.39 1.75
C MET A 1 0.23 -15.06 1.14
N VAL A 2 -0.70 -14.14 0.97
CA VAL A 2 -0.43 -12.84 0.35
C VAL A 2 0.43 -12.01 1.29
N LYS A 3 1.58 -11.53 0.82
CA LYS A 3 2.50 -10.69 1.57
C LYS A 3 2.91 -9.47 0.74
N ILE A 4 3.16 -8.37 1.43
CA ILE A 4 3.78 -7.17 0.85
C ILE A 4 5.30 -7.36 0.98
N GLU A 5 6.01 -7.35 -0.15
CA GLU A 5 7.46 -7.49 -0.16
C GLU A 5 8.16 -6.13 -0.16
N GLU A 6 7.61 -5.16 -0.89
CA GLU A 6 8.30 -3.90 -1.15
C GLU A 6 7.30 -2.78 -1.45
N LEU A 7 7.68 -1.55 -1.10
CA LEU A 7 7.00 -0.31 -1.50
C LEU A 7 7.89 0.42 -2.51
N LYS A 8 7.33 0.77 -3.67
CA LYS A 8 7.99 1.48 -4.77
C LYS A 8 7.24 2.76 -5.12
N ASN A 9 7.96 3.71 -5.72
CA ASN A 9 7.40 4.94 -6.29
C ASN A 9 6.43 5.67 -5.34
N TYR A 10 6.74 5.69 -4.04
CA TYR A 10 5.83 6.23 -3.06
C TYR A 10 5.97 7.74 -2.92
N THR A 11 4.87 8.37 -2.54
CA THR A 11 4.77 9.79 -2.26
C THR A 11 4.34 9.98 -0.82
N ILE A 12 5.06 10.84 -0.11
CA ILE A 12 4.63 11.37 1.18
C ILE A 12 3.76 12.60 0.89
N PRO A 13 2.49 12.63 1.33
CA PRO A 13 1.64 13.78 1.09
C PRO A 13 2.12 14.98 1.91
N TYR A 14 2.44 16.08 1.22
CA TYR A 14 2.70 17.40 1.82
C TYR A 14 1.49 18.33 1.64
N CYS A 15 1.62 19.57 2.12
CA CYS A 15 0.58 20.60 1.98
C CYS A 15 0.06 20.70 0.53
N GLY A 16 -1.27 20.69 0.37
CA GLY A 16 -1.94 20.70 -0.93
C GLY A 16 -2.25 19.31 -1.51
N ASN A 17 -1.76 18.22 -0.90
CA ASN A 17 -2.17 16.87 -1.28
C ASN A 17 -3.52 16.50 -0.63
N LYS A 18 -4.41 15.87 -1.41
CA LYS A 18 -5.73 15.40 -0.92
C LYS A 18 -5.64 14.12 -0.09
N ARG A 19 -4.51 13.41 -0.15
CA ARG A 19 -4.30 12.16 0.58
C ARG A 19 -3.70 12.43 1.95
N ILE A 20 -4.17 11.68 2.94
CA ILE A 20 -3.75 11.83 4.36
C ILE A 20 -2.53 10.96 4.66
N GLN A 21 -2.38 9.82 3.98
CA GLN A 21 -1.32 8.83 4.23
C GLN A 21 -0.41 8.68 3.01
N PRO A 22 0.85 8.22 3.19
CA PRO A 22 1.71 7.83 2.08
C PRO A 22 1.03 6.86 1.12
N TYR A 23 1.36 6.96 -0.16
CA TYR A 23 0.77 6.11 -1.19
C TYR A 23 1.77 5.85 -2.30
N GLY A 24 1.61 4.75 -3.03
CA GLY A 24 2.56 4.34 -4.06
C GLY A 24 2.19 2.99 -4.65
N ASP A 25 3.22 2.28 -5.11
CA ASP A 25 3.11 0.95 -5.69
C ASP A 25 3.62 -0.10 -4.68
N LEU A 26 2.83 -1.14 -4.42
CA LEU A 26 3.22 -2.26 -3.58
C LEU A 26 3.58 -3.46 -4.45
N VAL A 27 4.67 -4.12 -4.11
CA VAL A 27 5.02 -5.41 -4.69
C VAL A 27 4.47 -6.50 -3.80
N ILE A 28 3.54 -7.27 -4.34
CA ILE A 28 2.80 -8.32 -3.66
C ILE A 28 3.28 -9.68 -4.14
N PHE A 29 3.42 -10.63 -3.22
CA PHE A 29 3.69 -12.02 -3.51
C PHE A 29 2.66 -12.91 -2.82
N ASP A 30 2.10 -13.89 -3.52
CA ASP A 30 1.09 -14.80 -2.96
C ASP A 30 1.59 -16.21 -2.64
N GLY A 31 2.83 -16.51 -3.04
CA GLY A 31 3.41 -17.86 -2.98
C GLY A 31 3.82 -18.37 -4.36
N GLU A 32 3.19 -17.87 -5.41
CA GLU A 32 3.39 -18.33 -6.79
C GLU A 32 3.79 -17.19 -7.73
N SER A 33 3.16 -16.01 -7.56
CA SER A 33 3.29 -14.88 -8.45
C SER A 33 3.68 -13.61 -7.70
N ARG A 34 4.49 -12.78 -8.37
CA ARG A 34 4.88 -11.45 -7.90
C ARG A 34 4.22 -10.40 -8.78
N LYS A 35 3.53 -9.44 -8.18
CA LYS A 35 2.82 -8.39 -8.92
C LYS A 35 2.91 -7.04 -8.24
N THR A 36 3.11 -6.00 -9.04
CA THR A 36 3.04 -4.61 -8.59
C THR A 36 1.60 -4.11 -8.67
N VAL A 37 1.09 -3.56 -7.57
CA VAL A 37 -0.28 -3.02 -7.45
C VAL A 37 -0.25 -1.63 -6.83
N LYS A 38 -1.22 -0.78 -7.15
CA LYS A 38 -1.30 0.58 -6.60
C LYS A 38 -2.07 0.61 -5.29
N ILE A 39 -1.61 1.45 -4.35
CA ILE A 39 -2.36 1.81 -3.15
C ILE A 39 -3.55 2.68 -3.53
N LYS A 40 -4.73 2.28 -3.07
CA LYS A 40 -5.99 3.00 -3.22
C LYS A 40 -6.48 3.45 -1.84
N ASP A 41 -7.13 4.59 -1.81
CA ASP A 41 -7.71 5.15 -0.59
C ASP A 41 -9.22 4.92 -0.57
N GLU A 42 -9.76 4.63 0.61
CA GLU A 42 -11.19 4.52 0.90
C GLU A 42 -11.45 5.25 2.22
N GLY A 43 -11.66 6.57 2.12
CA GLY A 43 -11.74 7.45 3.29
C GLY A 43 -10.42 7.46 4.06
N ALA A 44 -10.46 7.06 5.34
CA ALA A 44 -9.28 6.98 6.21
C ALA A 44 -8.48 5.67 6.06
N LYS A 45 -8.96 4.71 5.26
CA LYS A 45 -8.33 3.40 5.06
C LYS A 45 -7.63 3.34 3.71
N GLN A 46 -6.59 2.53 3.64
CA GLN A 46 -5.89 2.22 2.39
C GLN A 46 -6.05 0.73 2.06
N TYR A 47 -6.06 0.41 0.78
CA TYR A 47 -6.18 -0.96 0.29
C TYR A 47 -5.49 -1.14 -1.04
N PHE A 48 -5.27 -2.40 -1.42
CA PHE A 48 -4.98 -2.79 -2.79
C PHE A 48 -5.91 -3.91 -3.25
N THR A 49 -5.94 -4.15 -4.56
CA THR A 49 -6.71 -5.25 -5.15
C THR A 49 -5.74 -6.24 -5.78
N PHE A 50 -5.85 -7.51 -5.42
CA PHE A 50 -5.05 -8.59 -5.96
C PHE A 50 -5.90 -9.86 -6.07
N ASN A 51 -5.79 -10.60 -7.17
CA ASN A 51 -6.63 -11.78 -7.47
C ASN A 51 -8.14 -11.55 -7.21
N ARG A 52 -8.66 -10.41 -7.69
CA ARG A 52 -10.06 -9.96 -7.51
C ARG A 52 -10.53 -9.83 -6.04
N LYS A 53 -9.61 -9.80 -5.07
CA LYS A 53 -9.88 -9.56 -3.65
C LYS A 53 -9.31 -8.22 -3.19
N LYS A 54 -10.00 -7.58 -2.25
CA LYS A 54 -9.56 -6.35 -1.58
C LYS A 54 -8.75 -6.72 -0.34
N TYR A 55 -7.57 -6.14 -0.18
CA TYR A 55 -6.72 -6.29 0.99
C TYR A 55 -6.50 -4.91 1.60
N TYR A 56 -6.98 -4.72 2.83
CA TYR A 56 -6.72 -3.48 3.57
C TYR A 56 -5.30 -3.49 4.10
N ILE A 57 -4.71 -2.31 4.15
CA ILE A 57 -3.34 -2.12 4.59
C ILE A 57 -3.28 -0.96 5.57
N CYS A 58 -2.29 -0.99 6.44
CA CYS A 58 -1.92 0.14 7.27
C CYS A 58 -0.42 0.42 7.16
N ASN A 59 -0.04 1.67 7.37
CA ASN A 59 1.36 2.03 7.55
C ASN A 59 1.76 1.68 8.99
N ALA A 60 2.56 0.63 9.15
CA ALA A 60 3.20 0.25 10.41
C ALA A 60 4.58 0.90 10.61
N GLY A 61 5.05 1.67 9.61
CA GLY A 61 6.27 2.47 9.68
C GLY A 61 6.01 3.90 10.14
N SER A 62 6.97 4.78 9.89
CA SER A 62 6.81 6.22 10.11
C SER A 62 6.28 6.92 8.86
N LEU A 63 5.95 8.21 8.96
CA LEU A 63 5.54 9.01 7.80
C LEU A 63 6.66 9.11 6.75
N TYR A 64 7.90 9.26 7.20
CA TYR A 64 9.09 9.43 6.34
C TYR A 64 9.80 8.12 5.99
N SER A 65 9.39 7.01 6.62
CA SER A 65 9.83 5.66 6.31
C SER A 65 8.62 4.72 6.35
N PRO A 66 7.72 4.83 5.35
CA PRO A 66 6.48 4.06 5.34
C PRO A 66 6.76 2.58 5.15
N LYS A 67 6.08 1.75 5.94
CA LYS A 67 6.11 0.30 5.85
C LYS A 67 4.69 -0.24 5.92
N PHE A 68 4.20 -0.78 4.80
CA PHE A 68 2.84 -1.28 4.72
C PHE A 68 2.74 -2.73 5.15
N VAL A 69 1.70 -3.02 5.94
CA VAL A 69 1.31 -4.39 6.34
C VAL A 69 -0.16 -4.60 6.00
N ILE A 70 -0.53 -5.86 5.73
CA ILE A 70 -1.91 -6.27 5.47
C ILE A 70 -2.62 -6.44 6.83
N LEU A 71 -3.84 -5.91 6.92
CA LEU A 71 -4.73 -6.06 8.08
C LEU A 71 -5.53 -7.36 8.04
#